data_AF-A0A0F9YGR1-F1
#
_entry.id   AF-A0A0F9YGR1-F1
#
_cell.length_a   1.000
_cell.length_b   1.000
_cell.length_c   1.000
_cell.angle_alpha   90.00
_cell.angle_beta   90.00
_cell.angle_gamma   90.00
#
_symmetry.space_group_name_H-M   'P 1'
#
loop_
_entity.id
_entity.type
_entity.pdbx_description
1 polymer ?
#
loop_
_entity_poly.entity_id
_entity_poly.type
_entity_poly.pdbx_seq_one_letter_code
_entity_poly.pdbx_strand_id
1 'polypeptide(L)'
;MEKIWLNTQKNQKKRSKESLGADCRMKLTRTVKYNYKLTEENLEKDIDKFIELARKGDYHMDKMYDEEGLKIIKQYFRILKEKFKNKELEECKRCYHKLIPFLLVASCAENDLFDYNDLLARITDEFDNYIKNYFICLVKTCNINELVDKVSEYTLGLDYYGFDSDKEILLDNLSKEQISELKEKMLVKTLGMTKKDKEKHEIIYFLMSLTQVQENKEEYLKLCERFRGVLTDKEVKDLKEEYDENEY
;
A
#
# COMPACT_ATOMS: atom_id res chain seq x y z
N MET A 1 -54.22 1.17 43.68
CA MET A 1 -53.68 0.31 42.59
C MET A 1 -53.59 1.01 41.23
N GLU A 2 -54.33 2.10 40.96
CA GLU A 2 -54.24 2.84 39.69
C GLU A 2 -52.89 3.56 39.43
N LYS A 3 -52.15 3.95 40.48
CA LYS A 3 -50.82 4.58 40.32
C LYS A 3 -49.74 3.63 39.80
N ILE A 4 -49.90 2.32 39.99
CA ILE A 4 -48.96 1.31 39.47
C ILE A 4 -49.21 1.09 37.98
N TRP A 5 -50.47 1.06 37.55
CA TRP A 5 -50.83 0.85 36.14
C TRP A 5 -50.42 2.03 35.23
N LEU A 6 -50.55 3.27 35.73
CA LEU A 6 -50.09 4.48 35.02
C LEU A 6 -48.57 4.55 34.86
N ASN A 7 -47.79 3.99 35.79
CA ASN A 7 -46.33 3.92 35.68
C ASN A 7 -45.87 2.82 34.72
N THR A 8 -46.59 1.69 34.63
CA THR A 8 -46.28 0.62 33.67
C THR A 8 -46.58 1.06 32.22
N GLN A 9 -47.66 1.80 32.00
CA GLN A 9 -48.01 2.39 30.70
C GLN A 9 -46.99 3.46 30.26
N LYS A 10 -46.50 4.31 31.18
CA LYS A 10 -45.45 5.29 30.89
C LYS A 10 -44.10 4.63 30.59
N ASN A 11 -43.75 3.55 31.29
CA ASN A 11 -42.50 2.82 31.03
C ASN A 11 -42.54 1.98 29.74
N GLN A 12 -43.70 1.48 29.32
CA GLN A 12 -43.86 0.86 28.00
C GLN A 12 -43.78 1.89 26.86
N LYS A 13 -44.39 3.08 27.02
CA LYS A 13 -44.25 4.19 26.04
C LYS A 13 -42.84 4.79 25.96
N LYS A 14 -42.05 4.70 27.04
CA LYS A 14 -40.66 5.14 27.06
C LYS A 14 -39.73 4.11 26.40
N ARG A 15 -39.93 2.81 26.68
CA ARG A 15 -39.22 1.71 26.02
C ARG A 15 -39.57 1.53 24.54
N SER A 16 -40.80 1.87 24.12
CA SER A 16 -41.18 1.86 22.69
C SER A 16 -40.68 3.09 21.91
N LYS A 17 -40.23 4.15 22.59
CA LYS A 17 -39.58 5.32 21.97
C LYS A 17 -38.05 5.19 21.91
N GLU A 18 -37.45 4.37 22.77
CA GLU A 18 -36.01 4.06 22.74
C GLU A 18 -35.67 2.91 21.75
N SER A 19 -36.65 2.16 21.25
CA SER A 19 -36.46 1.13 20.21
C SER A 19 -36.75 1.61 18.78
N LEU A 20 -36.96 2.91 18.56
CA LEU A 20 -37.16 3.54 17.24
C LEU A 20 -35.98 4.45 16.83
N GLY A 21 -34.82 4.28 17.48
CA GLY A 21 -33.59 5.04 17.21
C GLY A 21 -32.52 4.26 16.46
N ALA A 22 -32.83 3.10 15.87
CA ALA A 22 -31.98 2.52 14.83
C ALA A 22 -32.28 3.26 13.53
N ASP A 23 -31.76 4.48 13.44
CA ASP A 23 -31.56 5.21 12.19
C ASP A 23 -30.70 4.29 11.31
N CYS A 24 -31.38 3.43 10.55
CA CYS A 24 -30.81 2.63 9.48
C CYS A 24 -30.43 3.63 8.39
N ARG A 25 -29.40 4.44 8.66
CA ARG A 25 -28.62 5.09 7.62
C ARG A 25 -28.00 3.93 6.86
N MET A 26 -28.74 3.39 5.89
CA MET A 26 -28.13 2.90 4.68
C MET A 26 -27.10 3.95 4.33
N LYS A 27 -25.81 3.62 4.51
CA LYS A 27 -24.74 4.42 3.95
C LYS A 27 -25.10 4.47 2.48
N LEU A 28 -25.62 5.61 2.04
CA LEU A 28 -25.74 5.96 0.63
C LEU A 28 -24.31 5.83 0.10
N THR A 29 -23.96 4.66 -0.43
CA THR A 29 -22.81 4.50 -1.28
C THR A 29 -23.09 5.42 -2.44
N ARG A 30 -22.44 6.59 -2.44
CA ARG A 30 -22.54 7.53 -3.56
C ARG A 30 -22.13 6.75 -4.79
N THR A 31 -23.11 6.38 -5.61
CA THR A 31 -22.84 5.77 -6.91
C THR A 31 -22.40 6.91 -7.81
N VAL A 32 -21.10 7.21 -7.78
CA VAL A 32 -20.51 8.21 -8.66
C VAL A 32 -20.53 7.62 -10.07
N LYS A 33 -21.17 8.33 -11.00
CA LYS A 33 -21.07 8.03 -12.43
C LYS A 33 -19.67 8.45 -12.90
N TYR A 34 -18.78 7.48 -13.12
CA TYR A 34 -17.58 7.72 -13.91
C TYR A 34 -17.94 7.61 -15.39
N ASN A 35 -17.31 8.42 -16.23
CA ASN A 35 -17.44 8.30 -17.68
C ASN A 35 -16.63 7.11 -18.25
N TYR A 36 -15.92 6.37 -17.40
CA TYR A 36 -15.24 5.14 -17.76
C TYR A 36 -16.15 3.95 -17.45
N LYS A 37 -16.49 3.18 -18.50
CA LYS A 37 -17.19 1.92 -18.37
C LYS A 37 -16.15 0.82 -18.34
N LEU A 38 -16.09 0.07 -17.23
CA LEU A 38 -15.22 -1.10 -17.12
C LEU A 38 -15.42 -2.01 -18.32
N THR A 39 -14.34 -2.52 -18.89
CA THR A 39 -14.42 -3.48 -20.00
C THR A 39 -14.57 -4.92 -19.49
N GLU A 40 -14.24 -5.13 -18.22
CA GLU A 40 -14.35 -6.39 -17.48
C GLU A 40 -15.39 -6.33 -16.35
N GLU A 41 -15.64 -7.48 -15.73
CA GLU A 41 -16.64 -7.65 -14.66
C GLU A 41 -16.40 -6.74 -13.44
N ASN A 42 -15.13 -6.50 -13.09
CA ASN A 42 -14.74 -5.67 -11.96
C ASN A 42 -13.41 -4.95 -12.25
N LEU A 43 -13.10 -3.96 -11.41
CA LEU A 43 -11.92 -3.11 -11.58
C LEU A 43 -10.61 -3.90 -11.56
N GLU A 44 -10.51 -4.91 -10.70
CA GLU A 44 -9.32 -5.76 -10.57
C GLU A 44 -9.00 -6.49 -11.88
N LYS A 45 -10.03 -7.11 -12.49
CA LYS A 45 -9.89 -7.78 -13.79
C LYS A 45 -9.60 -6.82 -14.93
N ASP A 46 -10.18 -5.62 -14.89
CA ASP A 46 -9.94 -4.58 -15.90
C ASP A 46 -8.48 -4.09 -15.83
N ILE A 47 -7.94 -3.94 -14.62
CA ILE A 47 -6.51 -3.65 -14.38
C ILE A 47 -5.64 -4.80 -14.88
N ASP A 48 -5.97 -6.06 -14.57
CA ASP A 48 -5.18 -7.20 -15.05
C ASP A 48 -5.10 -7.25 -16.58
N LYS A 49 -6.24 -7.09 -17.24
CA LYS A 49 -6.31 -7.03 -18.71
C LYS A 49 -5.51 -5.86 -19.25
N PHE A 50 -5.65 -4.67 -18.67
CA PHE A 50 -4.87 -3.50 -19.07
C PHE A 50 -3.36 -3.76 -18.97
N ILE A 51 -2.89 -4.32 -17.87
CA ILE A 51 -1.48 -4.69 -17.67
C ILE A 51 -1.01 -5.70 -18.72
N GLU A 52 -1.84 -6.70 -19.03
CA GLU A 52 -1.53 -7.69 -20.06
C GLU A 52 -1.37 -7.06 -21.45
N LEU A 53 -2.29 -6.16 -21.83
CA LEU A 53 -2.24 -5.44 -23.10
C LEU A 53 -1.03 -4.50 -23.16
N ALA A 54 -0.75 -3.76 -22.09
CA ALA A 54 0.42 -2.89 -22.00
C ALA A 54 1.74 -3.66 -22.20
N ARG A 55 1.87 -4.82 -21.56
CA ARG A 55 3.05 -5.70 -21.72
C ARG A 55 3.18 -6.28 -23.13
N LYS A 56 2.10 -6.34 -23.90
CA LYS A 56 2.11 -6.74 -25.33
C LYS A 56 2.48 -5.60 -26.28
N GLY A 57 2.60 -4.38 -25.76
CA GLY A 57 2.96 -3.18 -26.53
C GLY A 57 1.76 -2.43 -27.09
N ASP A 58 0.52 -2.75 -26.68
CA ASP A 58 -0.69 -2.09 -27.20
C ASP A 58 -0.74 -0.58 -26.88
N TYR A 59 0.01 -0.15 -25.86
CA TYR A 59 0.18 1.26 -25.47
C TYR A 59 1.60 1.78 -25.72
N HIS A 60 2.41 1.07 -26.52
CA HIS A 60 3.72 1.58 -26.89
C HIS A 60 3.56 2.89 -27.70
N MET A 61 4.36 3.91 -27.37
CA MET A 61 4.22 5.26 -27.93
C MET A 61 2.88 5.93 -27.62
N ASP A 62 2.22 5.61 -26.49
CA ASP A 62 0.92 6.18 -26.08
C ASP A 62 0.89 7.72 -26.18
N LYS A 63 2.01 8.35 -25.84
CA LYS A 63 2.23 9.80 -25.97
C LYS A 63 1.99 10.37 -27.38
N MET A 64 2.22 9.57 -28.42
CA MET A 64 2.03 9.93 -29.82
C MET A 64 0.61 9.63 -30.32
N TYR A 65 -0.15 8.79 -29.60
CA TYR A 65 -1.45 8.25 -30.03
C TYR A 65 -2.54 8.53 -28.99
N ASP A 66 -2.86 9.82 -28.81
CA ASP A 66 -3.95 10.33 -27.97
C ASP A 66 -3.89 10.00 -26.47
N GLU A 67 -2.80 9.41 -25.95
CA GLU A 67 -2.62 9.12 -24.53
C GLU A 67 -3.72 8.21 -23.95
N GLU A 68 -4.18 7.20 -24.70
CA GLU A 68 -5.27 6.30 -24.28
C GLU A 68 -4.91 5.50 -23.02
N GLY A 69 -3.70 4.93 -22.97
CA GLY A 69 -3.19 4.21 -21.81
C GLY A 69 -3.16 5.10 -20.57
N LEU A 70 -2.62 6.32 -20.70
CA LEU A 70 -2.61 7.30 -19.62
C LEU A 70 -4.02 7.70 -19.16
N LYS A 71 -4.97 7.87 -20.10
CA LYS A 71 -6.38 8.15 -19.77
C LYS A 71 -6.99 7.01 -18.96
N ILE A 72 -6.74 5.75 -19.32
CA ILE A 72 -7.24 4.57 -18.59
C ILE A 72 -6.67 4.54 -17.17
N ILE A 73 -5.35 4.69 -17.01
CA ILE A 73 -4.68 4.71 -15.69
C ILE A 73 -5.30 5.80 -14.79
N LYS A 74 -5.52 7.01 -15.32
CA LYS A 74 -6.16 8.10 -14.58
C LYS A 74 -7.59 7.75 -14.13
N GLN A 75 -8.34 6.99 -14.93
CA GLN A 75 -9.69 6.54 -14.53
C GLN A 75 -9.62 5.49 -13.42
N TYR A 76 -8.70 4.53 -13.48
CA TYR A 76 -8.50 3.55 -12.41
C TYR A 76 -8.22 4.24 -11.07
N PHE A 77 -7.31 5.22 -11.05
CA PHE A 77 -7.02 5.97 -9.83
C PHE A 77 -8.18 6.82 -9.32
N ARG A 78 -9.04 7.36 -10.20
CA ARG A 78 -10.28 8.04 -9.79
C ARG A 78 -11.26 7.08 -9.12
N ILE A 79 -11.46 5.90 -9.69
CA ILE A 79 -12.33 4.86 -9.11
C ILE A 79 -11.77 4.42 -7.75
N LEU A 80 -10.45 4.18 -7.65
CA LEU A 80 -9.79 3.78 -6.41
C LEU A 80 -9.90 4.84 -5.32
N LYS A 81 -9.74 6.13 -5.66
CA LYS A 81 -9.90 7.25 -4.70
C LYS A 81 -11.27 7.24 -4.04
N GLU A 82 -12.32 6.97 -4.80
CA GLU A 82 -13.69 6.95 -4.29
C GLU A 82 -14.01 5.64 -3.54
N LYS A 83 -13.54 4.48 -4.03
CA LYS A 83 -13.61 3.22 -3.29
C LYS A 83 -12.94 3.33 -1.92
N PHE A 84 -11.78 3.98 -1.86
CA PHE A 84 -11.08 4.25 -0.61
C PHE A 84 -11.91 5.14 0.33
N LYS A 85 -12.50 6.24 -0.17
CA LYS A 85 -13.42 7.10 0.61
C LYS A 85 -14.64 6.34 1.12
N ASN A 86 -15.14 5.38 0.35
CA ASN A 86 -16.26 4.51 0.74
C ASN A 86 -15.85 3.38 1.69
N LYS A 87 -14.57 3.27 2.06
CA LYS A 87 -13.98 2.21 2.90
C LYS A 87 -14.06 0.81 2.27
N GLU A 88 -14.04 0.73 0.94
CA GLU A 88 -13.92 -0.52 0.17
C GLU A 88 -12.44 -0.98 0.15
N LEU A 89 -11.82 -1.11 1.34
CA LEU A 89 -10.36 -1.23 1.50
C LEU A 89 -9.79 -2.52 0.92
N GLU A 90 -10.53 -3.63 0.97
CA GLU A 90 -10.10 -4.91 0.40
C GLU A 90 -9.97 -4.86 -1.13
N GLU A 91 -10.92 -4.22 -1.80
CA GLU A 91 -10.85 -4.04 -3.25
C GLU A 91 -9.75 -3.05 -3.63
N CYS A 92 -9.60 -1.97 -2.85
CA CYS A 92 -8.50 -1.02 -3.02
C CYS A 92 -7.14 -1.73 -2.88
N LYS A 93 -6.95 -2.55 -1.84
CA LYS A 93 -5.74 -3.35 -1.63
C LYS A 93 -5.39 -4.15 -2.88
N ARG A 94 -6.32 -4.97 -3.39
CA ARG A 94 -6.06 -5.86 -4.54
C ARG A 94 -5.70 -5.07 -5.80
N CYS A 95 -6.40 -3.97 -6.06
CA CYS A 95 -6.15 -3.14 -7.23
C CYS A 95 -4.85 -2.34 -7.14
N TYR A 96 -4.57 -1.70 -6.00
CA TYR A 96 -3.31 -0.96 -5.78
C TYR A 96 -2.10 -1.90 -5.88
N HIS A 97 -2.20 -3.08 -5.28
CA HIS A 97 -1.15 -4.09 -5.29
C HIS A 97 -0.76 -4.55 -6.70
N LYS A 98 -1.68 -4.48 -7.67
CA LYS A 98 -1.40 -4.75 -9.08
C LYS A 98 -0.88 -3.51 -9.81
N LEU A 99 -1.60 -2.40 -9.65
CA LEU A 99 -1.38 -1.20 -10.45
C LEU A 99 -0.12 -0.43 -10.06
N ILE A 100 0.14 -0.22 -8.77
CA ILE A 100 1.29 0.60 -8.33
C ILE A 100 2.62 -0.04 -8.73
N PRO A 101 2.92 -1.32 -8.38
CA PRO A 101 4.18 -1.94 -8.80
C PRO A 101 4.35 -1.99 -10.32
N PHE A 102 3.25 -2.23 -11.05
CA PHE A 102 3.29 -2.19 -12.51
C PHE A 102 3.72 -0.82 -13.05
N LEU A 103 3.18 0.26 -12.49
CA LEU A 103 3.50 1.62 -12.94
C LEU A 103 4.90 2.06 -12.56
N LEU A 104 5.40 1.65 -11.40
CA LEU A 104 6.79 1.88 -10.99
C LEU A 104 7.73 1.24 -12.02
N VAL A 105 7.53 -0.04 -12.33
CA VAL A 105 8.34 -0.74 -13.35
C VAL A 105 8.17 -0.11 -14.72
N ALA A 106 6.94 0.20 -15.14
CA ALA A 106 6.67 0.81 -16.45
C ALA A 106 7.19 2.25 -16.58
N SER A 107 7.59 2.89 -15.47
CA SER A 107 8.23 4.21 -15.46
C SER A 107 9.76 4.16 -15.51
N CYS A 108 10.36 2.98 -15.34
CA CYS A 108 11.81 2.81 -15.48
C CYS A 108 12.22 2.87 -16.96
N ALA A 109 13.35 3.52 -17.26
CA ALA A 109 13.83 3.73 -18.63
C ALA A 109 14.01 2.42 -19.43
N GLU A 110 14.40 1.32 -18.78
CA GLU A 110 14.59 0.02 -19.43
C GLU A 110 13.27 -0.70 -19.77
N ASN A 111 12.17 -0.29 -19.13
CA ASN A 111 10.85 -0.91 -19.24
C ASN A 111 9.78 0.12 -19.63
N ASP A 112 10.14 1.21 -20.29
CA ASP A 112 9.17 2.24 -20.68
C ASP A 112 8.15 1.67 -21.67
N LEU A 113 6.98 1.32 -21.13
CA LEU A 113 5.89 0.72 -21.90
C LEU A 113 5.05 1.76 -22.64
N PHE A 114 5.17 3.03 -22.29
CA PHE A 114 4.24 4.08 -22.71
C PHE A 114 4.89 5.26 -23.46
N ASP A 115 6.24 5.29 -23.53
CA ASP A 115 7.06 6.37 -24.12
C ASP A 115 6.88 7.72 -23.40
N TYR A 116 6.81 7.67 -22.07
CA TYR A 116 6.75 8.86 -21.23
C TYR A 116 8.04 9.02 -20.42
N ASN A 117 8.73 10.14 -20.63
CA ASN A 117 9.91 10.52 -19.83
C ASN A 117 9.67 10.47 -18.31
N ASP A 118 8.43 10.74 -17.87
CA ASP A 118 8.00 10.65 -16.47
C ASP A 118 6.51 10.27 -16.44
N LEU A 119 6.25 8.96 -16.46
CA LEU A 119 4.90 8.42 -16.42
C LEU A 119 4.16 8.80 -15.11
N LEU A 120 4.84 8.77 -13.97
CA LEU A 120 4.21 8.98 -12.67
C LEU A 120 3.71 10.42 -12.52
N ALA A 121 4.55 11.41 -12.88
CA ALA A 121 4.13 12.81 -12.90
C ALA A 121 3.01 13.07 -13.92
N ARG A 122 2.98 12.33 -15.04
CA ARG A 122 1.91 12.42 -16.04
C ARG A 122 0.57 11.89 -15.52
N ILE A 123 0.58 10.90 -14.63
CA ILE A 123 -0.62 10.31 -14.05
C ILE A 123 -1.27 11.29 -13.07
N THR A 124 -0.49 11.83 -12.12
CA THR A 124 -0.97 12.78 -11.11
C THR A 124 0.19 13.48 -10.42
N ASP A 125 -0.01 14.73 -9.98
CA ASP A 125 0.94 15.44 -9.11
C ASP A 125 0.97 14.86 -7.68
N GLU A 126 0.03 13.95 -7.37
CA GLU A 126 -0.17 13.36 -6.05
C GLU A 126 -0.02 11.82 -6.08
N PHE A 127 0.97 11.28 -6.81
CA PHE A 127 1.13 9.82 -6.91
C PHE A 127 1.39 9.17 -5.54
N ASP A 128 2.19 9.83 -4.70
CA ASP A 128 2.48 9.41 -3.32
C ASP A 128 1.21 9.26 -2.45
N ASN A 129 0.15 10.04 -2.72
CA ASN A 129 -1.12 9.88 -2.00
C ASN A 129 -1.77 8.51 -2.31
N TYR A 130 -1.56 7.97 -3.51
CA TYR A 130 -2.05 6.64 -3.86
C TYR A 130 -1.24 5.53 -3.19
N ILE A 131 0.08 5.71 -3.10
CA ILE A 131 0.95 4.79 -2.37
C ILE A 131 0.58 4.80 -0.88
N LYS A 132 0.36 5.98 -0.29
CA LYS A 132 -0.14 6.11 1.08
C LYS A 132 -1.45 5.38 1.30
N ASN A 133 -2.42 5.56 0.40
CA ASN A 133 -3.70 4.84 0.49
C ASN A 133 -3.50 3.31 0.39
N TYR A 134 -2.55 2.85 -0.43
CA TYR A 134 -2.20 1.43 -0.52
C TYR A 134 -1.67 0.89 0.80
N PHE A 135 -0.70 1.55 1.45
CA PHE A 135 -0.18 1.10 2.75
C PHE A 135 -1.24 1.15 3.85
N ILE A 136 -2.12 2.15 3.86
CA ILE A 136 -3.28 2.17 4.76
C ILE A 136 -4.17 0.95 4.51
N CYS A 137 -4.44 0.60 3.24
CA CYS A 137 -5.22 -0.61 2.92
C CYS A 137 -4.53 -1.86 3.46
N LEU A 138 -3.22 -2.01 3.26
CA LEU A 138 -2.45 -3.16 3.76
C LEU A 138 -2.57 -3.29 5.28
N VAL A 139 -2.25 -2.22 6.03
CA VAL A 139 -2.27 -2.29 7.50
C VAL A 139 -3.67 -2.56 8.05
N LYS A 140 -4.72 -2.03 7.41
CA LYS A 140 -6.10 -2.18 7.89
C LYS A 140 -6.74 -3.53 7.53
N THR A 141 -6.20 -4.25 6.56
CA THR A 141 -6.87 -5.44 6.01
C THR A 141 -6.05 -6.72 6.10
N CYS A 142 -4.72 -6.62 6.07
CA CYS A 142 -3.85 -7.79 6.13
C CYS A 142 -3.65 -8.26 7.57
N ASN A 143 -3.58 -9.57 7.74
CA ASN A 143 -2.85 -10.12 8.89
C ASN A 143 -1.34 -9.96 8.65
N ILE A 144 -0.54 -10.19 9.68
CA ILE A 144 0.90 -9.99 9.63
C ILE A 144 1.62 -10.84 8.57
N ASN A 145 1.18 -12.07 8.30
CA ASN A 145 1.79 -12.92 7.27
C ASN A 145 1.51 -12.38 5.88
N GLU A 146 0.27 -11.97 5.64
CA GLU A 146 -0.11 -11.35 4.37
C GLU A 146 0.60 -10.00 4.18
N LEU A 147 0.73 -9.21 5.25
CA LEU A 147 1.45 -7.94 5.22
C LEU A 147 2.92 -8.14 4.83
N VAL A 148 3.56 -9.14 5.43
CA VAL A 148 4.93 -9.59 5.13
C VAL A 148 5.08 -9.87 3.63
N ASP A 149 4.19 -10.68 3.07
CA ASP A 149 4.25 -11.06 1.66
C ASP A 149 4.03 -9.84 0.76
N LYS A 150 3.04 -8.99 1.06
CA LYS A 150 2.70 -7.82 0.26
C LYS A 150 3.76 -6.73 0.27
N VAL A 151 4.39 -6.49 1.42
CA VAL A 151 5.51 -5.54 1.55
C VAL A 151 6.73 -6.07 0.81
N SER A 152 7.04 -7.37 0.93
CA SER A 152 8.14 -7.98 0.18
C SER A 152 7.94 -7.82 -1.33
N GLU A 153 6.76 -8.16 -1.83
CA GLU A 153 6.41 -8.02 -3.25
C GLU A 153 6.52 -6.57 -3.73
N TYR A 154 6.12 -5.60 -2.91
CA TYR A 154 6.29 -4.17 -3.21
C TYR A 154 7.76 -3.77 -3.30
N THR A 155 8.56 -4.14 -2.30
CA THR A 155 9.99 -3.78 -2.25
C THR A 155 10.80 -4.34 -3.42
N LEU A 156 10.43 -5.52 -3.94
CA LEU A 156 11.06 -6.09 -5.14
C LEU A 156 10.77 -5.30 -6.42
N GLY A 157 9.68 -4.53 -6.44
CA GLY A 157 9.26 -3.74 -7.60
C GLY A 157 9.75 -2.29 -7.58
N LEU A 158 10.50 -1.88 -6.56
CA LEU A 158 10.87 -0.50 -6.33
C LEU A 158 12.05 -0.02 -7.21
N ASP A 159 12.97 -0.89 -7.63
CA ASP A 159 14.14 -0.55 -8.46
C ASP A 159 14.83 0.78 -8.04
N TYR A 160 14.63 1.89 -8.77
CA TYR A 160 15.18 3.22 -8.45
C TYR A 160 14.33 4.07 -7.50
N TYR A 161 13.10 3.66 -7.20
CA TYR A 161 12.17 4.36 -6.33
C TYR A 161 12.47 4.01 -4.86
N GLY A 162 12.76 5.00 -4.04
CA GLY A 162 13.08 4.78 -2.63
C GLY A 162 11.84 4.42 -1.80
N PHE A 163 11.99 3.52 -0.84
CA PHE A 163 10.90 3.10 0.06
C PHE A 163 10.66 4.06 1.24
N ASP A 164 11.34 5.20 1.27
CA ASP A 164 11.54 5.97 2.50
C ASP A 164 10.31 6.71 3.02
N SER A 165 9.51 7.33 2.14
CA SER A 165 8.26 8.00 2.53
C SER A 165 7.12 7.00 2.79
N ASP A 166 7.17 5.86 2.10
CA ASP A 166 6.13 4.83 2.14
C ASP A 166 6.20 3.98 3.41
N LYS A 167 7.43 3.67 3.86
CA LYS A 167 7.67 2.89 5.07
C LYS A 167 7.15 3.62 6.32
N GLU A 168 7.26 4.94 6.40
CA GLU A 168 6.73 5.71 7.55
C GLU A 168 5.24 5.48 7.75
N ILE A 169 4.45 5.52 6.68
CA ILE A 169 3.00 5.28 6.74
C ILE A 169 2.70 3.87 7.25
N LEU A 170 3.48 2.88 6.81
CA LEU A 170 3.36 1.50 7.30
C LEU A 170 3.66 1.44 8.81
N LEU A 171 4.78 2.02 9.23
CA LEU A 171 5.29 1.95 10.61
C LEU A 171 4.40 2.72 11.60
N ASP A 172 3.90 3.89 11.23
CA ASP A 172 2.99 4.72 12.04
C ASP A 172 1.66 4.04 12.36
N ASN A 173 1.27 3.04 11.57
CA ASN A 173 -0.01 2.35 11.72
C ASN A 173 0.12 0.97 12.39
N LEU A 174 1.33 0.54 12.78
CA LEU A 174 1.59 -0.74 13.45
C LEU A 174 1.96 -0.53 14.92
N SER A 175 1.51 -1.43 15.80
CA SER A 175 1.96 -1.45 17.19
C SER A 175 3.42 -1.95 17.31
N LYS A 176 4.09 -1.69 18.44
CA LYS A 176 5.47 -2.18 18.69
C LYS A 176 5.57 -3.71 18.61
N GLU A 177 4.51 -4.41 19.05
CA GLU A 177 4.40 -5.86 18.96
C GLU A 177 4.27 -6.31 17.49
N GLN A 178 3.43 -5.64 16.70
CA GLN A 178 3.27 -5.94 15.28
C GLN A 178 4.56 -5.65 14.49
N ILE A 179 5.28 -4.57 14.82
CA ILE A 179 6.59 -4.25 14.23
C ILE A 179 7.60 -5.36 14.54
N SER A 180 7.63 -5.84 15.78
CA SER A 180 8.50 -6.95 16.18
C SER A 180 8.19 -8.23 15.41
N GLU A 181 6.90 -8.57 15.29
CA GLU A 181 6.47 -9.76 14.54
C GLU A 181 6.73 -9.62 13.03
N LEU A 182 6.54 -8.42 12.46
CA LEU A 182 6.86 -8.10 11.07
C LEU A 182 8.36 -8.31 10.80
N LYS A 183 9.21 -7.79 11.69
CA LYS A 183 10.67 -7.95 11.62
C LYS A 183 11.07 -9.42 11.61
N GLU A 184 10.56 -10.21 12.55
CA GLU A 184 10.89 -11.64 12.63
C GLU A 184 10.54 -12.38 11.34
N LYS A 185 9.37 -12.11 10.77
CA LYS A 185 8.92 -12.76 9.52
C LYS A 185 9.68 -12.23 8.30
N MET A 186 10.05 -10.96 8.26
CA MET A 186 10.94 -10.42 7.22
C MET A 186 12.33 -11.03 7.25
N LEU A 187 12.90 -11.29 8.43
CA LEU A 187 14.18 -11.97 8.55
C LEU A 187 14.18 -13.39 7.95
N VAL A 188 13.01 -14.05 7.90
CA VAL A 188 12.87 -15.35 7.23
C VAL A 188 12.97 -15.21 5.71
N LYS A 189 12.46 -14.11 5.13
CA LYS A 189 12.55 -13.84 3.68
C LYS A 189 13.99 -13.60 3.22
N THR A 190 14.89 -13.24 4.14
CA THR A 190 16.31 -13.01 3.81
C THR A 190 17.19 -14.26 3.93
N LEU A 191 16.63 -15.42 4.29
CA LEU A 191 17.42 -16.65 4.43
C LEU A 191 18.01 -17.09 3.09
N GLY A 192 19.32 -17.33 3.06
CA GLY A 192 20.03 -17.76 1.85
C GLY A 192 20.37 -16.64 0.87
N MET A 193 20.10 -15.37 1.20
CA MET A 193 20.52 -14.24 0.38
C MET A 193 22.05 -14.15 0.28
N THR A 194 22.51 -13.70 -0.88
CA THR A 194 23.92 -13.52 -1.22
C THR A 194 24.13 -12.17 -1.89
N LYS A 195 25.38 -11.77 -2.14
CA LYS A 195 25.72 -10.53 -2.87
C LYS A 195 25.14 -10.43 -4.29
N LYS A 196 24.60 -11.53 -4.83
CA LYS A 196 23.96 -11.57 -6.15
C LYS A 196 22.49 -11.15 -6.11
N ASP A 197 21.86 -11.18 -4.94
CA ASP A 197 20.44 -10.88 -4.71
C ASP A 197 20.20 -9.37 -4.50
N LYS A 198 20.76 -8.53 -5.39
CA LYS A 198 20.72 -7.07 -5.24
C LYS A 198 19.30 -6.52 -5.22
N GLU A 199 18.40 -7.13 -5.98
CA GLU A 199 16.99 -6.79 -6.05
C GLU A 199 16.24 -6.95 -4.72
N LYS A 200 16.84 -7.66 -3.76
CA LYS A 200 16.28 -7.89 -2.42
C LYS A 200 16.91 -7.01 -1.36
N HIS A 201 17.86 -6.14 -1.71
CA HIS A 201 18.53 -5.26 -0.74
C HIS A 201 17.54 -4.29 -0.06
N GLU A 202 16.46 -3.89 -0.74
CA GLU A 202 15.37 -3.09 -0.16
C GLU A 202 14.72 -3.74 1.07
N ILE A 203 14.65 -5.08 1.11
CA ILE A 203 14.16 -5.80 2.30
C ILE A 203 15.12 -5.60 3.48
N ILE A 204 16.43 -5.50 3.23
CA ILE A 204 17.43 -5.24 4.25
C ILE A 204 17.28 -3.80 4.76
N TYR A 205 17.19 -2.81 3.88
CA TYR A 205 16.98 -1.41 4.27
C TYR A 205 15.68 -1.21 5.04
N PHE A 206 14.62 -1.94 4.66
CA PHE A 206 13.38 -1.96 5.42
C PHE A 206 13.55 -2.57 6.83
N LEU A 207 14.28 -3.67 6.96
CA LEU A 207 14.61 -4.27 8.26
C LEU A 207 15.39 -3.30 9.17
N MET A 208 16.31 -2.52 8.61
CA MET A 208 17.03 -1.47 9.34
C MET A 208 16.07 -0.39 9.85
N SER A 209 15.15 0.05 8.99
CA SER A 209 14.13 1.05 9.34
C SER A 209 13.20 0.58 10.47
N LEU A 210 12.84 -0.71 10.51
CA LEU A 210 12.07 -1.30 11.62
C LEU A 210 12.81 -1.15 12.96
N THR A 211 14.13 -1.35 12.98
CA THR A 211 14.93 -1.22 14.21
C THR A 211 15.18 0.23 14.62
N GLN A 212 15.28 1.15 13.65
CA GLN A 212 15.36 2.59 13.91
C GLN A 212 14.10 3.12 14.59
N VAL A 213 12.91 2.77 14.09
CA VAL A 213 11.63 3.17 14.71
C VAL A 213 11.45 2.59 16.12
N GLN A 214 12.09 1.47 16.42
CA GLN A 214 12.12 0.90 17.76
C GLN A 214 13.20 1.51 18.68
N GLU A 215 14.00 2.46 18.17
CA GLU A 215 15.13 3.08 18.86
C GLU A 215 16.14 2.04 19.40
N ASN A 216 16.30 0.91 18.68
CA ASN A 216 17.11 -0.21 19.14
C ASN A 216 18.45 -0.30 18.41
N LYS A 217 19.43 0.49 18.88
CA LYS A 217 20.79 0.56 18.32
C LYS A 217 21.50 -0.79 18.29
N GLU A 218 21.39 -1.55 19.37
CA GLU A 218 22.07 -2.85 19.48
C GLU A 218 21.57 -3.82 18.41
N GLU A 219 20.26 -3.86 18.19
CA GLU A 219 19.65 -4.70 17.17
C GLU A 219 20.00 -4.21 15.75
N TYR A 220 20.00 -2.90 15.52
CA TYR A 220 20.42 -2.32 14.24
C TYR A 220 21.83 -2.78 13.86
N LEU A 221 22.80 -2.63 14.78
CA LEU A 221 24.18 -3.04 14.55
C LEU A 221 24.32 -4.56 14.34
N LYS A 222 23.52 -5.37 15.05
CA LYS A 222 23.46 -6.82 14.81
C LYS A 222 22.96 -7.15 13.41
N LEU A 223 21.97 -6.42 12.89
CA LEU A 223 21.50 -6.59 11.53
C LEU A 223 22.58 -6.20 10.51
N CYS A 224 23.31 -5.10 10.72
CA CYS A 224 24.42 -4.72 9.83
C CYS A 224 25.46 -5.85 9.72
N GLU A 225 25.86 -6.43 10.85
CA GLU A 225 26.81 -7.56 10.84
C GLU A 225 26.23 -8.80 10.18
N ARG A 226 24.95 -9.12 10.43
CA ARG A 226 24.25 -10.24 9.79
C ARG A 226 24.28 -10.13 8.26
N PHE A 227 24.12 -8.93 7.71
CA PHE A 227 24.05 -8.71 6.27
C PHE A 227 25.37 -8.34 5.60
N ARG A 228 26.50 -8.33 6.33
CA ARG A 228 27.84 -8.07 5.76
C ARG A 228 28.25 -9.04 4.64
N GLY A 229 27.71 -10.27 4.66
CA GLY A 229 27.92 -11.25 3.59
C GLY A 229 27.08 -10.99 2.33
N VAL A 230 26.07 -10.12 2.40
CA VAL A 230 25.11 -9.80 1.35
C VAL A 230 25.38 -8.41 0.77
N LEU A 231 25.60 -7.42 1.64
CA LEU A 231 25.94 -6.06 1.26
C LEU A 231 27.44 -5.90 0.95
N THR A 232 27.80 -4.82 0.27
CA THR A 232 29.19 -4.37 0.11
C THR A 232 29.71 -3.73 1.39
N ASP A 233 31.03 -3.72 1.59
CA ASP A 233 31.63 -3.05 2.75
C ASP A 233 31.29 -1.56 2.81
N LYS A 234 31.08 -0.93 1.64
CA LYS A 234 30.62 0.46 1.55
C LYS A 234 29.18 0.59 2.08
N GLU A 235 28.23 -0.18 1.57
CA GLU A 235 26.83 -0.15 2.04
C GLU A 235 26.72 -0.41 3.55
N VAL A 236 27.49 -1.37 4.08
CA VAL A 236 27.49 -1.66 5.53
C VAL A 236 28.04 -0.47 6.33
N LYS A 237 29.05 0.22 5.81
CA LYS A 237 29.63 1.40 6.44
C LYS A 237 28.61 2.55 6.42
N ASP A 238 28.02 2.82 5.26
CA ASP A 238 27.03 3.88 5.06
C ASP A 238 25.84 3.68 6.01
N LEU A 239 25.33 2.45 6.17
CA LEU A 239 24.24 2.14 7.13
C LEU A 239 24.62 2.40 8.59
N LYS A 240 25.85 2.09 8.99
CA LYS A 240 26.30 2.35 10.36
C LYS A 240 26.41 3.86 10.64
N GLU A 241 26.91 4.61 9.66
CA GLU A 241 27.02 6.07 9.75
C GLU A 241 25.62 6.72 9.79
N GLU A 242 24.66 6.24 9.00
CA GLU A 242 23.28 6.73 8.99
C GLU A 242 22.58 6.62 10.35
N TYR A 243 22.84 5.56 11.12
CA TYR A 243 22.29 5.46 12.47
C TYR A 243 22.92 6.47 13.45
N ASP A 244 24.21 6.75 13.30
CA ASP A 244 24.95 7.67 14.18
C ASP A 244 24.65 9.15 13.84
N GLU A 245 24.33 9.48 12.58
CA GLU A 245 23.97 10.84 12.16
C GLU A 245 22.51 11.21 12.46
N ASN A 246 21.60 10.23 12.49
CA ASN A 246 20.20 10.42 12.86
C ASN A 246 20.00 10.29 14.38
N GLU A 247 20.77 11.03 15.21
CA GLU A 247 20.45 11.18 16.64
C GLU A 247 19.04 11.79 16.80
N TYR A 248 18.04 10.91 16.98
CA TYR A 248 16.66 11.25 17.37
C TYR A 248 16.58 11.66 18.84
#